data_AF-A0A2V5PVR6-F1
#
_entry.id   AF-A0A2V5PVR6-F1
#
_cell.length_a   1.000
_cell.length_b   1.000
_cell.length_c   1.000
_cell.angle_alpha   90.00
_cell.angle_beta   90.00
_cell.angle_gamma   90.00
#
_symmetry.space_group_name_H-M   'P 1'
#
loop_
_entity.id
_entity.type
_entity.pdbx_description
1 polymer ?
#
loop_
_entity_poly.entity_id
_entity_poly.type
_entity_poly.pdbx_seq_one_letter_code
_entity_poly.pdbx_strand_id
1 'polypeptide(L)'
;MLPNQLNRIMNKKLMILFAVLFSLGGISAPPANAIDISIGVGDRPYYVHGRGYWNGPVYYAWAPGYWEWHHHHKRWHHGYYRVHHKRWWAR
;
A
#
# COMPACT_ATOMS: atom_id res chain seq x y z
N MET A 1 17.96 -65.80 -9.36
CA MET A 1 18.55 -64.49 -9.75
C MET A 1 17.45 -63.58 -10.28
N LEU A 2 16.83 -62.72 -9.46
CA LEU A 2 15.82 -61.73 -9.90
C LEU A 2 15.50 -60.52 -8.96
N PRO A 3 16.16 -60.26 -7.80
CA PRO A 3 15.81 -59.07 -6.99
C PRO A 3 16.41 -57.75 -7.52
N ASN A 4 17.61 -57.79 -8.12
CA ASN A 4 18.33 -56.57 -8.51
C ASN A 4 17.71 -55.83 -9.72
N GLN A 5 16.98 -56.55 -10.59
CA GLN A 5 16.35 -55.92 -11.76
C GLN A 5 15.09 -55.14 -11.39
N LEU A 6 14.27 -55.67 -10.47
CA LEU A 6 13.08 -54.99 -9.97
C LEU A 6 13.44 -53.74 -9.18
N ASN A 7 14.45 -53.81 -8.29
CA ASN A 7 14.97 -52.66 -7.56
C ASN A 7 15.51 -51.57 -8.49
N ARG A 8 16.21 -51.97 -9.56
CA ARG A 8 16.72 -51.05 -10.58
C ARG A 8 15.60 -50.35 -11.36
N ILE A 9 14.49 -51.04 -11.64
CA ILE A 9 13.32 -50.47 -12.33
C ILE A 9 12.57 -49.50 -11.41
N MET A 10 12.36 -49.87 -10.14
CA MET A 10 11.69 -49.01 -9.15
C MET A 10 12.48 -47.72 -8.88
N ASN A 11 13.80 -47.80 -8.75
CA ASN A 11 14.66 -46.63 -8.55
C ASN A 11 14.63 -45.67 -9.74
N LYS A 12 14.58 -46.18 -10.98
CA LYS A 12 14.45 -45.32 -12.18
C LYS A 12 13.12 -44.57 -12.22
N LYS A 13 12.01 -45.25 -11.90
CA LYS A 13 10.68 -44.61 -11.84
C LYS A 13 10.61 -43.53 -10.76
N LEU A 14 11.23 -43.79 -9.61
CA LEU A 14 11.30 -42.87 -8.49
C LEU A 14 12.14 -41.62 -8.85
N MET A 15 13.28 -41.80 -9.52
CA MET A 15 14.10 -40.69 -10.03
C MET A 15 13.34 -39.82 -11.05
N ILE A 16 12.59 -40.44 -11.96
CA ILE A 16 11.76 -39.70 -12.94
C ILE A 16 10.68 -38.89 -12.22
N LEU A 17 10.03 -39.47 -11.20
CA LEU A 17 9.04 -38.76 -10.40
C LEU A 17 9.65 -37.53 -9.71
N PHE A 18 10.81 -37.66 -9.08
CA PHE A 18 11.51 -36.53 -8.47
C PHE A 18 11.92 -35.47 -9.47
N ALA A 19 12.40 -35.86 -10.66
CA ALA A 19 12.75 -34.92 -11.73
C ALA A 19 11.54 -34.11 -12.20
N VAL A 20 10.36 -34.73 -12.33
CA VAL A 20 9.10 -34.07 -12.70
C VAL A 20 8.60 -33.13 -11.60
N LEU A 21 8.63 -33.57 -10.33
CA LEU A 21 8.26 -32.69 -9.21
C LEU A 21 9.18 -31.48 -9.07
N PHE A 22 10.49 -31.67 -9.29
CA PHE A 22 11.47 -30.57 -9.20
C PHE A 22 11.31 -29.57 -10.34
N SER A 23 10.96 -30.03 -11.55
CA SER A 23 10.70 -29.14 -12.69
C SER A 23 9.35 -28.41 -12.60
N LEU A 24 8.36 -28.95 -11.86
CA LEU A 24 7.10 -28.26 -11.56
C LEU A 24 7.20 -27.25 -10.41
N GLY A 25 8.16 -27.42 -9.50
CA GLY A 25 8.34 -26.54 -8.33
C GLY A 25 9.08 -25.22 -8.61
N GLY A 26 9.65 -25.04 -9.80
CA GLY A 26 10.59 -23.95 -10.12
C GLY A 26 9.98 -22.59 -10.45
N ILE A 27 8.66 -22.43 -10.42
CA ILE A 27 8.00 -21.15 -10.72
C ILE A 27 7.33 -20.60 -9.45
N SER A 28 8.11 -20.39 -8.40
CA SER A 28 7.70 -19.41 -7.38
C SER A 28 8.01 -18.03 -7.95
N ALA A 29 7.03 -17.41 -8.62
CA ALA A 29 7.09 -15.97 -8.83
C ALA A 29 7.24 -15.31 -7.44
N PRO A 30 8.10 -14.29 -7.29
CA PRO A 30 8.12 -13.53 -6.04
C PRO A 30 6.69 -13.05 -5.77
N PRO A 31 6.19 -13.16 -4.52
CA PRO A 31 4.91 -12.55 -4.19
C PRO A 31 5.02 -11.07 -4.53
N ALA A 32 4.27 -10.63 -5.54
CA ALA A 32 4.10 -9.21 -5.79
C ALA A 32 3.38 -8.67 -4.55
N ASN A 33 4.11 -8.00 -3.67
CA ASN A 33 3.52 -7.28 -2.56
C ASN A 33 2.48 -6.34 -3.17
N ALA A 34 1.21 -6.52 -2.81
CA ALA A 34 0.21 -5.51 -3.10
C ALA A 34 0.74 -4.21 -2.49
N ILE A 35 1.02 -3.22 -3.35
CA ILE A 35 1.31 -1.88 -2.89
C ILE A 35 0.01 -1.43 -2.25
N ASP A 36 -0.05 -1.48 -0.92
CA ASP A 36 -1.16 -0.95 -0.17
C ASP A 36 -1.16 0.56 -0.38
N ILE A 37 -1.98 1.02 -1.32
CA ILE A 37 -2.25 2.44 -1.51
C ILE A 37 -3.22 2.82 -0.40
N SER A 38 -2.68 3.00 0.80
CA SER A 38 -3.40 3.62 1.91
C SER A 38 -3.57 5.10 1.56
N ILE A 39 -4.65 5.42 0.84
CA ILE A 39 -5.19 6.78 0.83
C ILE A 39 -5.73 6.96 2.25
N GLY A 40 -4.86 7.38 3.15
CA GLY A 40 -5.28 7.95 4.41
C GLY A 40 -6.22 9.07 4.06
N VAL A 41 -7.53 8.85 4.26
CA VAL A 41 -8.57 9.85 4.09
C VAL A 41 -8.38 10.88 5.21
N GLY A 42 -7.29 11.63 5.14
CA GLY A 42 -7.04 12.82 5.96
C GLY A 42 -8.07 13.91 5.68
N ASP A 43 -8.86 13.73 4.61
CA ASP A 43 -10.00 14.55 4.23
C ASP A 43 -11.27 14.18 5.01
N ARG A 44 -11.23 13.20 5.93
CA ARG A 44 -12.38 12.84 6.78
C ARG A 44 -13.03 14.06 7.46
N PRO A 45 -12.27 15.06 7.96
CA PRO A 45 -12.86 16.30 8.47
C PRO A 45 -13.63 17.11 7.41
N TYR A 46 -13.16 17.13 6.16
CA TYR A 46 -13.84 17.81 5.04
C TYR A 46 -15.18 17.17 4.73
N TYR A 47 -15.27 15.84 4.75
CA TYR A 47 -16.55 15.17 4.53
C TYR A 47 -17.56 15.38 5.68
N VAL A 48 -17.09 15.78 6.86
CA VAL A 48 -17.96 16.08 8.01
C VAL A 48 -18.47 17.52 7.98
N HIS A 49 -17.60 18.50 7.68
CA HIS A 49 -17.96 19.93 7.81
C HIS A 49 -17.92 20.73 6.49
N GLY A 50 -17.51 20.11 5.38
CA GLY A 50 -17.42 20.73 4.07
C GLY A 50 -16.33 21.80 3.95
N ARG A 51 -16.57 22.80 3.10
CA ARG A 51 -15.58 23.88 2.81
C ARG A 51 -15.22 24.72 4.04
N GLY A 52 -16.11 24.78 5.04
CA GLY A 52 -15.84 25.47 6.30
C GLY A 52 -17.04 25.44 7.23
N TYR A 53 -16.77 25.62 8.52
CA TYR A 53 -17.77 25.62 9.57
C TYR A 53 -17.44 26.63 10.66
N TRP A 54 -18.47 27.03 11.41
CA TRP A 54 -18.33 27.86 12.58
C TRP A 54 -18.25 26.99 13.83
N ASN A 55 -17.31 27.31 14.71
CA ASN A 55 -17.26 26.77 16.07
C ASN A 55 -17.17 27.94 17.04
N GLY A 56 -18.31 28.34 17.59
CA GLY A 56 -18.46 29.58 18.36
C GLY A 56 -18.11 30.83 17.52
N PRO A 57 -17.26 31.74 18.01
CA PRO A 57 -16.88 32.96 17.29
C PRO A 57 -15.80 32.72 16.20
N VAL A 58 -15.33 31.48 16.03
CA VAL A 58 -14.21 31.14 15.15
C VAL A 58 -14.70 30.42 13.89
N TYR A 59 -14.30 30.92 12.72
CA TYR A 59 -14.53 30.26 11.44
C TYR A 59 -13.35 29.35 11.08
N TYR A 60 -13.64 28.10 10.77
CA TYR A 60 -12.68 27.12 10.29
C TYR A 60 -12.89 26.90 8.80
N ALA A 61 -11.86 27.17 7.99
CA ALA A 61 -11.89 26.96 6.54
C ALA A 61 -11.00 25.79 6.15
N TRP A 62 -11.46 24.94 5.24
CA TRP A 62 -10.67 23.82 4.73
C TRP A 62 -9.52 24.33 3.84
N ALA A 63 -8.31 23.84 4.09
CA ALA A 63 -7.16 23.98 3.21
C ALA A 63 -6.88 22.60 2.57
N PRO A 64 -6.89 22.49 1.24
CA PRO A 64 -6.57 21.23 0.57
C PRO A 64 -5.13 20.81 0.86
N GLY A 65 -4.88 19.49 0.82
CA GLY A 65 -3.53 18.95 0.94
C GLY A 65 -2.64 19.39 -0.22
N TYR A 66 -1.33 19.41 0.02
CA TYR A 66 -0.34 19.82 -0.98
C TYR A 66 0.95 19.03 -0.85
N TRP A 67 1.71 18.95 -1.94
CA TRP A 67 3.06 18.41 -1.94
C TRP A 67 4.06 19.52 -1.61
N GLU A 68 4.91 19.29 -0.63
CA GLU A 68 6.02 20.18 -0.28
C GLU A 68 7.34 19.49 -0.59
N TRP A 69 8.33 20.26 -1.03
CA TRP A 69 9.69 19.77 -1.22
C TRP A 69 10.53 20.09 0.01
N HIS A 70 11.11 19.08 0.65
CA HIS A 70 11.92 19.26 1.85
C HIS A 70 13.17 18.36 1.78
N HIS A 71 14.36 18.92 2.02
CA HIS A 71 15.66 18.21 2.00
C HIS A 71 15.76 17.07 0.96
N HIS A 72 15.58 17.42 -0.33
CA HIS A 72 15.69 16.50 -1.47
C HIS A 72 14.60 15.40 -1.60
N HIS A 73 13.51 15.49 -0.84
CA HIS A 73 12.37 14.59 -0.97
C HIS A 73 11.04 15.36 -1.00
N LYS A 74 10.06 14.83 -1.74
CA LYS A 74 8.68 15.32 -1.72
C LYS A 74 7.95 14.73 -0.51
N ARG A 75 7.34 15.58 0.31
CA ARG A 75 6.46 15.21 1.41
C ARG A 75 5.03 15.61 1.05
N TRP A 76 4.07 14.73 1.34
CA TRP A 76 2.66 15.06 1.24
C TRP A 76 2.19 15.67 2.55
N HIS A 77 1.51 16.81 2.46
CA HIS A 77 0.83 17.46 3.57
C HIS A 77 -0.66 17.22 3.41
N HIS A 78 -1.27 16.55 4.39
CA HIS A 78 -2.72 16.31 4.38
C HIS A 78 -3.50 17.63 4.50
N GLY A 79 -4.71 17.65 3.93
CA GLY A 79 -5.61 18.79 4.11
C GLY A 79 -5.99 18.98 5.58
N TYR A 80 -6.25 20.23 5.97
CA TYR A 80 -6.56 20.58 7.36
C TYR A 80 -7.48 21.80 7.43
N TYR A 81 -8.16 21.98 8.56
CA TYR A 81 -8.90 23.21 8.82
C TYR A 81 -7.98 24.28 9.39
N ARG A 82 -7.89 25.41 8.70
CA ARG A 82 -7.22 26.62 9.20
C ARG A 82 -8.23 27.52 9.90
N VAL A 83 -7.81 28.09 11.02
CA VAL A 83 -8.58 29.13 11.71
C VAL A 83 -8.54 30.40 10.87
N HIS A 84 -9.71 30.82 10.41
CA HIS A 84 -9.89 32.07 9.70
C HIS A 84 -10.34 33.15 10.69
N HIS A 85 -9.39 33.68 11.46
CA HIS A 85 -9.66 34.87 12.26
C HIS A 85 -9.91 36.06 11.32
N LYS A 86 -10.93 36.87 11.60
CA LYS A 86 -11.31 38.08 10.82
C LYS A 86 -10.26 39.21 10.90
N ARG A 87 -8.98 38.95 10.65
CA ARG A 87 -7.91 39.97 10.68
C ARG A 87 -7.68 40.66 9.32
N TRP A 88 -8.38 40.24 8.27
CA TRP A 88 -8.10 40.65 6.88
C TRP A 88 -9.19 41.50 6.20
N TRP A 89 -10.25 41.91 6.91
CA TRP A 89 -11.33 42.75 6.37
C TRP A 89 -11.17 44.25 6.68
N ALA A 90 -9.98 44.69 7.11
CA ALA A 90 -9.72 46.08 7.52
C ALA A 90 -8.42 46.65 6.90
N ARG A 91 -8.26 46.51 5.58
CA ARG A 91 -7.32 47.33 4.80
C ARG A 91 -8.01 47.89 3.58
#